data_AF-A0A6M8VM03-F1
#
_entry.id   AF-A0A6M8VM03-F1
#
_cell.length_a   1.000
_cell.length_b   1.000
_cell.length_c   1.000
_cell.angle_alpha   90.00
_cell.angle_beta   90.00
_cell.angle_gamma   90.00
#
_symmetry.space_group_name_H-M   'P 1'
#
loop_
_entity.id
_entity.type
_entity.pdbx_description
1 polymer ?
#
loop_
_entity_poly.entity_id
_entity_poly.type
_entity_poly.pdbx_seq_one_letter_code
_entity_poly.pdbx_strand_id
1 'polypeptide(L)'
;MTSGQDRWQQMQDDIGEFTEKTFGKGTVKGKITHLAEELEEVLADPDDRHEWADCMILLLGAARCAGLDMNDLYQAMQEKMDINRKRKWGPPDEDGIVRHVR
;
A
#
# COMPACT_ATOMS: atom_id res chain seq x y z
N MET A 1 -17.99 16.54 -4.50
CA MET A 1 -17.07 15.71 -3.70
C MET A 1 -17.86 14.42 -3.47
N THR A 2 -17.56 13.23 -3.99
CA THR A 2 -16.28 12.48 -4.01
C THR A 2 -16.38 11.29 -5.00
N SER A 3 -16.13 11.43 -6.31
CA SER A 3 -16.16 10.24 -7.21
C SER A 3 -14.90 9.36 -7.09
N GLY A 4 -13.80 9.92 -6.60
CA GLY A 4 -12.50 9.24 -6.50
C GLY A 4 -12.26 8.48 -5.20
N GLN A 5 -12.95 8.82 -4.11
CA GLN A 5 -12.83 8.12 -2.83
C GLN A 5 -13.65 6.82 -2.87
N ASP A 6 -14.85 6.90 -3.44
CA ASP A 6 -15.77 5.77 -3.60
C ASP A 6 -15.17 4.64 -4.46
N ARG A 7 -14.44 4.95 -5.53
CA ARG A 7 -13.82 3.91 -6.39
C ARG A 7 -12.74 3.09 -5.69
N TRP A 8 -11.98 3.72 -4.79
CA TRP A 8 -10.91 3.02 -4.07
C TRP A 8 -11.48 2.17 -2.95
N GLN A 9 -12.53 2.67 -2.27
CA GLN A 9 -13.24 1.85 -1.30
C GLN A 9 -13.86 0.62 -1.96
N GLN A 10 -14.53 0.81 -3.10
CA GLN A 10 -15.08 -0.30 -3.89
C GLN A 10 -13.99 -1.31 -4.27
N MET A 11 -12.83 -0.84 -4.73
CA MET A 11 -11.71 -1.72 -5.07
C MET A 11 -11.21 -2.51 -3.85
N GLN A 12 -11.08 -1.88 -2.67
CA GLN A 12 -10.69 -2.57 -1.45
C GLN A 12 -11.71 -3.64 -1.04
N ASP A 13 -13.01 -3.34 -1.19
CA ASP A 13 -14.10 -4.27 -0.91
C ASP A 13 -14.06 -5.46 -1.87
N ASP A 14 -13.92 -5.22 -3.18
CA ASP A 14 -13.80 -6.24 -4.23
C ASP A 14 -12.61 -7.18 -3.97
N ILE A 15 -11.45 -6.62 -3.59
CA ILE A 15 -10.26 -7.40 -3.19
C ILE A 15 -10.58 -8.29 -1.98
N GLY A 16 -11.26 -7.72 -0.97
CA GLY A 16 -11.66 -8.41 0.24
C GLY A 16 -12.59 -9.58 -0.04
N GLU A 17 -13.66 -9.34 -0.79
CA GLU A 17 -14.65 -10.35 -1.19
C GLU A 17 -14.02 -11.47 -2.01
N PHE A 18 -13.23 -11.13 -3.03
CA PHE A 18 -12.54 -12.12 -3.86
C PHE A 18 -11.59 -12.98 -3.04
N THR A 19 -10.75 -12.36 -2.21
CA THR A 19 -9.75 -13.09 -1.40
C THR A 19 -10.45 -14.03 -0.42
N GLU A 20 -11.45 -13.53 0.31
CA GLU A 20 -12.14 -14.31 1.33
C GLU A 20 -12.91 -15.48 0.73
N LYS A 21 -13.56 -15.28 -0.42
CA LYS A 21 -14.26 -16.33 -1.15
C LYS A 21 -13.32 -17.40 -1.71
N THR A 22 -12.14 -17.01 -2.20
CA THR A 22 -11.23 -17.90 -2.93
C THR A 22 -10.27 -18.64 -2.00
N PHE A 23 -9.72 -17.94 -1.01
CA PHE A 23 -8.64 -18.43 -0.16
C PHE A 23 -9.02 -18.50 1.33
N GLY A 24 -10.25 -18.11 1.68
CA GLY A 24 -10.68 -17.97 3.06
C GLY A 24 -10.10 -16.73 3.73
N LYS A 25 -10.30 -16.62 5.04
CA LYS A 25 -9.84 -15.47 5.83
C LYS A 25 -8.32 -15.47 5.97
N GLY A 26 -7.65 -14.64 5.17
CA GLY A 26 -6.21 -14.39 5.29
C GLY A 26 -5.83 -13.60 6.55
N THR A 27 -4.52 -13.50 6.82
CA THR A 27 -3.98 -12.70 7.92
C THR A 27 -3.20 -11.50 7.39
N VAL A 28 -3.11 -10.43 8.19
CA VAL A 28 -2.26 -9.27 7.88
C VAL A 28 -0.82 -9.73 7.63
N LYS A 29 -0.28 -10.59 8.50
CA LYS A 29 1.09 -11.12 8.36
C LYS A 29 1.30 -11.81 7.02
N GLY A 30 0.41 -12.73 6.62
CA GLY A 30 0.56 -13.47 5.37
C GLY A 30 0.56 -12.56 4.15
N LYS A 31 -0.34 -11.56 4.12
CA LYS A 31 -0.42 -10.60 3.00
C LYS A 31 0.80 -9.69 2.92
N ILE A 32 1.32 -9.23 4.06
CA ILE A 32 2.53 -8.39 4.10
C ILE A 32 3.79 -9.20 3.74
N THR A 33 3.86 -10.48 4.12
CA THR A 33 4.96 -11.35 3.65
C THR A 33 4.92 -11.51 2.14
N HIS A 34 3.76 -11.78 1.55
CA HIS A 34 3.63 -11.90 0.10
C HIS A 34 3.93 -10.58 -0.61
N LEU A 35 3.52 -9.43 -0.05
CA LEU A 35 3.85 -8.11 -0.58
C LEU A 35 5.37 -7.89 -0.69
N ALA A 36 6.17 -8.45 0.21
CA ALA A 36 7.62 -8.36 0.11
C ALA A 36 8.18 -9.15 -1.09
N GLU A 37 7.51 -10.22 -1.51
CA GLU A 37 7.88 -11.01 -2.69
C GLU A 37 7.52 -10.23 -3.97
N GLU A 38 6.30 -9.68 -4.06
CA GLU A 38 5.88 -8.85 -5.21
C GLU A 38 6.74 -7.59 -5.41
N LEU A 39 7.30 -7.03 -4.33
CA LEU A 39 8.23 -5.90 -4.43
C LEU A 39 9.53 -6.27 -5.15
N GLU A 40 9.97 -7.53 -5.07
CA GLU A 40 11.12 -8.02 -5.84
C GLU A 40 10.78 -8.14 -7.33
N GLU A 41 9.52 -8.44 -7.67
CA GLU A 41 9.03 -8.46 -9.06
C GLU A 41 8.99 -7.05 -9.65
N VAL A 42 8.52 -6.05 -8.89
CA VAL A 42 8.61 -4.62 -9.26
C VAL A 42 10.07 -4.16 -9.44
N LEU A 43 11.00 -4.64 -8.61
CA LEU A 43 12.43 -4.32 -8.77
C LEU A 43 13.01 -4.94 -10.05
N ALA A 44 12.52 -6.12 -10.44
CA ALA A 44 12.98 -6.82 -11.64
C ALA A 44 12.42 -6.21 -12.93
N ASP A 45 11.14 -5.80 -12.95
CA ASP A 45 10.49 -5.16 -14.10
C ASP A 45 9.59 -3.97 -13.67
N PRO A 46 10.17 -2.79 -13.41
CA PRO A 46 9.40 -1.63 -12.96
C PRO A 46 8.47 -1.06 -14.04
N ASP A 47 8.62 -1.47 -15.30
CA ASP A 47 7.78 -1.02 -16.42
C ASP A 47 6.48 -1.85 -16.53
N ASP A 48 6.41 -3.03 -15.88
CA ASP A 48 5.16 -3.78 -15.80
C ASP A 48 4.22 -3.24 -14.72
N ARG A 49 3.18 -2.55 -15.17
CA ARG A 49 2.14 -1.99 -14.31
C ARG A 49 1.38 -3.04 -13.46
N HIS A 50 1.40 -4.33 -13.83
CA HIS A 50 0.69 -5.35 -13.07
C HIS A 50 1.40 -5.68 -11.76
N GLU A 51 2.73 -5.66 -11.75
CA GLU A 51 3.52 -5.87 -10.51
C GLU A 51 3.24 -4.78 -9.46
N TRP A 52 3.08 -3.54 -9.93
CA TRP A 52 2.60 -2.45 -9.08
C TRP A 52 1.16 -2.69 -8.58
N ALA A 53 0.30 -3.29 -9.39
CA ALA A 53 -1.07 -3.60 -9.02
C ALA A 53 -1.13 -4.73 -7.99
N ASP A 54 -0.32 -5.77 -8.10
CA ASP A 54 -0.23 -6.87 -7.13
C ASP A 54 0.22 -6.36 -5.76
N CYS A 55 1.22 -5.47 -5.74
CA CYS A 55 1.61 -4.75 -4.53
C CYS A 55 0.42 -4.00 -3.88
N MET A 56 -0.35 -3.26 -4.69
CA MET A 56 -1.51 -2.51 -4.20
C MET A 56 -2.62 -3.43 -3.70
N ILE A 57 -2.90 -4.53 -4.39
CA ILE A 57 -3.92 -5.52 -4.01
C ILE A 57 -3.59 -6.12 -2.64
N LEU A 58 -2.34 -6.52 -2.43
CA LEU A 58 -1.91 -7.10 -1.16
C LEU A 58 -1.93 -6.09 -0.01
N LEU A 59 -1.48 -4.85 -0.25
CA LEU A 59 -1.50 -3.80 0.76
C LEU A 59 -2.93 -3.44 1.19
N LEU A 60 -3.84 -3.24 0.23
CA LEU A 60 -5.25 -2.91 0.51
C LEU A 60 -5.98 -4.06 1.20
N GLY A 61 -5.73 -5.30 0.76
CA GLY A 61 -6.25 -6.49 1.42
C GLY A 61 -5.72 -6.65 2.86
N ALA A 62 -4.45 -6.32 3.11
CA ALA A 62 -3.86 -6.36 4.44
C ALA A 62 -4.48 -5.29 5.36
N ALA A 63 -4.67 -4.07 4.84
CA ALA A 63 -5.34 -2.99 5.57
C ALA A 63 -6.77 -3.36 5.96
N ARG A 64 -7.55 -3.95 5.04
CA ARG A 64 -8.89 -4.46 5.33
C ARG A 64 -8.86 -5.55 6.42
N CYS A 65 -7.91 -6.48 6.36
CA CYS A 65 -7.72 -7.48 7.42
C CYS A 65 -7.37 -6.87 8.79
N ALA A 66 -6.75 -5.69 8.82
CA ALA A 66 -6.46 -4.93 10.03
C ALA A 66 -7.64 -4.04 10.49
N GLY A 67 -8.76 -4.03 9.76
CA GLY A 67 -9.93 -3.22 10.05
C GLY A 67 -9.81 -1.76 9.61
N LEU A 68 -8.94 -1.47 8.63
CA LEU A 68 -8.74 -0.13 8.07
C LEU A 68 -9.42 -0.01 6.70
N ASP A 69 -10.23 1.02 6.54
CA ASP A 69 -10.85 1.36 5.26
C ASP A 69 -10.00 2.35 4.43
N MET A 70 -10.44 2.68 3.22
CA MET A 70 -9.70 3.63 2.37
C MET A 70 -9.70 5.06 2.91
N ASN A 71 -10.71 5.45 3.68
CA ASN A 71 -10.73 6.76 4.32
C ASN A 71 -9.69 6.82 5.46
N ASP A 72 -9.58 5.77 6.28
CA ASP A 72 -8.54 5.64 7.31
C ASP A 72 -7.14 5.77 6.71
N LEU A 73 -6.86 4.99 5.64
CA LEU A 73 -5.57 5.04 4.95
C LEU A 73 -5.30 6.42 4.35
N TYR A 74 -6.31 7.05 3.74
CA TYR A 74 -6.17 8.38 3.15
C TYR A 74 -5.84 9.45 4.20
N GLN A 75 -6.57 9.48 5.32
CA GLN A 75 -6.28 10.42 6.41
C GLN A 75 -4.87 10.19 6.98
N ALA A 76 -4.49 8.93 7.24
CA ALA A 76 -3.16 8.59 7.72
C ALA A 76 -2.06 9.01 6.74
N MET A 77 -2.27 8.88 5.43
CA MET A 77 -1.35 9.37 4.40
C MET A 77 -1.23 10.89 4.42
N GLN A 78 -2.34 11.63 4.57
CA GLN A 78 -2.32 13.09 4.67
C GLN A 78 -1.51 13.56 5.89
N GLU A 79 -1.84 13.03 7.08
CA GLU A 79 -1.12 13.34 8.32
C GLU A 79 0.37 13.03 8.20
N LYS A 80 0.70 11.85 7.63
CA LYS A 80 2.08 11.44 7.45
C LYS A 80 2.83 12.35 6.48
N MET A 81 2.18 12.80 5.41
CA MET A 81 2.76 13.73 4.45
C MET A 81 3.01 15.10 5.07
N ASP A 82 2.13 15.60 5.92
CA ASP A 82 2.34 16.85 6.66
C ASP A 82 3.55 16.77 7.61
N ILE A 83 3.74 15.62 8.27
CA ILE A 83 4.94 15.35 9.06
C ILE A 83 6.18 15.34 8.16
N ASN A 84 6.13 14.64 7.02
CA ASN A 84 7.26 14.52 6.10
C ASN A 84 7.68 15.87 5.48
N ARG A 85 6.73 16.75 5.19
CA ARG A 85 6.99 18.12 4.68
C ARG A 85 7.69 19.02 5.69
N LYS A 86 7.52 18.75 6.99
CA LYS A 86 8.15 19.51 8.09
C LYS A 86 9.53 18.97 8.47
N ARG A 87 9.94 17.81 7.93
CA ARG A 87 11.25 17.22 8.22
C ARG A 87 12.36 17.88 7.41
N LYS A 88 13.57 17.84 7.98
CA LYS A 88 14.80 18.08 7.24
C LYS A 88 15.28 16.76 6.65
N TRP A 89 15.55 16.75 5.36
CA TRP A 89 16.03 15.59 4.62
C TRP A 89 17.53 15.71 4.33
N GLY A 90 18.26 14.60 4.43
CA GLY A 90 19.67 14.52 4.03
C GLY A 90 19.83 14.40 2.51
N PRO A 91 21.06 14.35 2.00
CA PRO A 91 21.30 13.96 0.61
C PRO A 91 20.93 12.47 0.41
N PRO A 92 20.62 12.06 -0.84
CA PRO A 92 20.49 10.65 -1.19
C PRO A 92 21.81 9.88 -0.98
N ASP A 93 21.72 8.59 -0.66
CA ASP A 93 22.88 7.68 -0.67
C ASP A 93 23.15 7.12 -2.08
N GLU A 94 24.08 6.16 -2.19
CA GLU A 94 24.48 5.54 -3.46
C GLU A 94 23.31 4.84 -4.18
N ASP A 95 22.31 4.39 -3.42
CA ASP A 95 21.09 3.76 -3.93
C ASP A 95 19.96 4.77 -4.15
N GLY A 96 20.21 6.08 -3.95
CA GLY A 96 19.22 7.14 -4.08
C GLY A 96 18.30 7.30 -2.87
N ILE A 97 18.52 6.56 -1.77
CA ILE A 97 17.64 6.55 -0.61
C ILE A 97 17.86 7.83 0.22
N VAL A 98 16.79 8.61 0.39
CA VAL A 98 16.80 9.84 1.20
C VAL A 98 16.22 9.56 2.58
N ARG A 99 16.99 9.84 3.63
CA ARG A 99 16.56 9.69 5.03
C ARG A 99 16.42 11.04 5.70
N HIS A 100 15.48 11.15 6.64
CA HIS A 100 15.34 12.37 7.42
C HIS A 100 16.47 12.48 8.44
N VAL A 101 16.94 13.70 8.68
CA VAL A 101 17.87 13.98 9.77
C VAL A 101 17.11 13.79 11.09
N ARG A 102 17.72 13.08 12.04
CA ARG A 102 17.16 12.88 13.38
C ARG A 102 17.43 14.07 14.28
#